data_AF-A0A7N4PH99-F1
#
_entry.id   AF-A0A7N4PH99-F1
#
_cell.length_a   1.000
_cell.length_b   1.000
_cell.length_c   1.000
_cell.angle_alpha   90.00
_cell.angle_beta   90.00
_cell.angle_gamma   90.00
#
_symmetry.space_group_name_H-M   'P 1'
#
loop_
_entity.id
_entity.type
_entity.pdbx_description
1 polymer ?
#
loop_
_entity_poly.entity_id
_entity_poly.type
_entity_poly.pdbx_seq_one_letter_code
_entity_poly.pdbx_strand_id
1 'polypeptide(L)'
;ATKGVLPPLQLCNFFSSFFFAHHFLHFLLLIFISSQFVGRWYPLLLASNDLESNSAAFIHSIDVKVNSLIFYFTLRTNGECKQVAVFANKLENNKYKLRYPGNNILYVEDADPNDYLLIYTTNKIHGKETKGVELYSRQKGEIVNQEIKKKFEEMYKSYGIKKENVLDLTKTDPCERSLE
;
A
#
# COMPACT_ATOMS: atom_id res chain seq x y z
N ALA A 1 -14.65 -18.37 -54.80
CA ALA A 1 -14.49 -17.63 -53.53
C ALA A 1 -14.73 -18.59 -52.37
N THR A 2 -13.71 -19.33 -51.97
CA THR A 2 -13.75 -20.26 -50.83
C THR A 2 -13.44 -19.49 -49.56
N LYS A 3 -14.44 -19.33 -48.69
CA LYS A 3 -14.25 -18.86 -47.31
C LYS A 3 -13.32 -19.86 -46.61
N GLY A 4 -12.09 -19.46 -46.32
CA GLY A 4 -11.13 -20.26 -45.57
C GLY A 4 -11.59 -20.41 -44.13
N VAL A 5 -12.24 -21.53 -43.82
CA VAL A 5 -12.45 -21.97 -42.43
C VAL A 5 -11.12 -22.57 -41.99
N LEU A 6 -10.43 -21.90 -41.07
CA LEU A 6 -9.20 -22.40 -40.45
C LEU A 6 -9.48 -23.73 -39.72
N PRO A 7 -8.59 -24.74 -39.84
CA PRO A 7 -8.78 -26.03 -39.18
C PRO A 7 -8.78 -25.88 -37.65
N PRO A 8 -9.52 -26.74 -36.91
CA PRO A 8 -9.74 -26.60 -35.47
C PRO A 8 -8.46 -26.59 -34.62
N LEU A 9 -7.37 -27.21 -35.08
CA LEU A 9 -6.06 -27.16 -34.40
C LEU A 9 -5.36 -25.78 -34.48
N GLN A 10 -5.56 -25.00 -35.54
CA GLN A 10 -4.98 -23.65 -35.64
C GLN A 10 -5.73 -22.64 -34.78
N LEU A 11 -7.05 -22.81 -34.61
CA LEU A 11 -7.86 -22.00 -33.69
C LEU A 11 -7.44 -22.21 -32.23
N CYS A 12 -7.21 -23.46 -31.78
CA CYS A 12 -6.71 -23.72 -30.41
C CYS A 12 -5.36 -23.07 -30.12
N ASN A 13 -4.41 -23.09 -31.07
CA ASN A 13 -3.12 -22.44 -30.90
C ASN A 13 -3.22 -20.91 -30.91
N PHE A 14 -4.14 -20.35 -31.70
CA PHE A 14 -4.37 -18.90 -31.76
C PHE A 14 -5.06 -18.39 -30.49
N PHE A 15 -6.10 -19.09 -30.00
CA PHE A 15 -6.77 -18.77 -28.72
C PHE A 15 -5.85 -18.96 -27.51
N SER A 16 -5.01 -20.01 -27.49
CA SER A 16 -4.00 -20.22 -26.45
C SER A 16 -2.94 -19.11 -26.44
N SER A 17 -2.45 -18.70 -27.62
CA SER A 17 -1.45 -17.63 -27.76
C SER A 17 -2.02 -16.25 -27.42
N PHE A 18 -3.28 -15.96 -27.79
CA PHE A 18 -3.97 -14.73 -27.38
C PHE A 18 -4.29 -14.70 -25.89
N PHE A 19 -4.66 -15.83 -25.29
CA PHE A 19 -4.88 -15.96 -23.84
C PHE A 19 -3.56 -15.78 -23.07
N PHE A 20 -2.46 -16.37 -23.55
CA PHE A 20 -1.12 -16.17 -22.99
C PHE A 20 -0.65 -14.72 -23.13
N ALA A 21 -0.82 -14.10 -24.30
CA ALA A 21 -0.44 -12.71 -24.54
C ALA A 21 -1.27 -11.73 -23.71
N HIS A 22 -2.57 -11.96 -23.55
CA HIS A 22 -3.44 -11.15 -22.71
C HIS A 22 -3.11 -11.31 -21.22
N HIS A 23 -2.87 -12.53 -20.75
CA HIS A 23 -2.45 -12.79 -19.37
C HIS A 23 -1.07 -12.19 -19.08
N PHE A 24 -0.14 -12.23 -20.05
CA PHE A 24 1.20 -11.63 -19.96
C PHE A 24 1.18 -10.09 -20.01
N LEU A 25 0.33 -9.47 -20.83
CA LEU A 25 0.15 -8.01 -20.83
C LEU A 25 -0.51 -7.52 -19.54
N HIS A 26 -1.52 -8.23 -19.05
CA HIS A 26 -2.15 -7.95 -17.77
C HIS A 26 -1.13 -8.11 -16.62
N PHE A 27 -0.29 -9.14 -16.69
CA PHE A 27 0.81 -9.39 -15.76
C PHE A 27 1.86 -8.26 -15.76
N LEU A 28 2.32 -7.83 -16.93
CA LEU A 28 3.24 -6.69 -17.08
C LEU A 28 2.60 -5.38 -16.57
N LEU A 29 1.31 -5.15 -16.84
CA LEU A 29 0.58 -3.98 -16.37
C LEU A 29 0.44 -3.98 -14.83
N LEU A 30 0.18 -5.14 -14.21
CA LEU A 30 0.12 -5.28 -12.76
C LEU A 30 1.48 -5.06 -12.10
N ILE A 31 2.58 -5.55 -12.70
CA ILE A 31 3.95 -5.27 -12.25
C ILE A 31 4.26 -3.78 -12.41
N PHE A 32 3.93 -3.18 -13.56
CA PHE A 32 4.21 -1.78 -13.86
C PHE A 32 3.50 -0.85 -12.86
N ILE A 33 2.20 -1.04 -12.63
CA ILE A 33 1.42 -0.27 -11.65
C ILE A 33 1.90 -0.49 -10.21
N SER A 34 2.42 -1.68 -9.88
CA SER A 34 2.94 -1.93 -8.52
C SER A 34 4.35 -1.33 -8.35
N SER A 35 5.16 -1.32 -9.42
CA SER A 35 6.53 -0.82 -9.41
C SER A 35 6.63 0.69 -9.23
N GLN A 36 5.58 1.47 -9.57
CA GLN A 36 5.59 2.92 -9.40
C GLN A 36 5.76 3.36 -7.94
N PHE A 37 5.34 2.52 -6.99
CA PHE A 37 5.46 2.81 -5.56
C PHE A 37 6.81 2.39 -4.97
N VAL A 38 7.68 1.72 -5.75
CA VAL A 38 8.97 1.23 -5.26
C VAL A 38 9.86 2.39 -4.80
N GLY A 39 10.72 2.11 -3.83
CA GLY A 39 11.67 3.03 -3.25
C GLY A 39 11.22 3.58 -1.90
N ARG A 40 11.94 4.60 -1.45
CA ARG A 40 11.78 5.20 -0.13
C ARG A 40 10.52 6.06 -0.03
N TRP A 41 9.92 6.03 1.15
CA TRP A 41 8.79 6.86 1.56
C TRP A 41 9.03 7.40 2.96
N TYR A 42 8.57 8.63 3.21
CA TYR A 42 8.67 9.29 4.51
C TYR A 42 7.26 9.47 5.08
N PRO A 43 6.95 8.89 6.25
CA PRO A 43 5.67 9.09 6.90
C PRO A 43 5.52 10.55 7.35
N LEU A 44 4.39 11.16 7.04
CA LEU A 44 4.08 12.55 7.44
C LEU A 44 3.01 12.60 8.52
N LEU A 45 1.89 11.91 8.31
CA LEU A 45 0.74 11.92 9.21
C LEU A 45 0.17 10.51 9.35
N LEU A 46 -0.26 10.17 10.55
CA LEU A 46 -0.93 8.90 10.86
C LEU A 46 -2.16 9.19 11.72
N ALA A 47 -3.31 8.68 11.33
CA ALA A 47 -4.52 8.66 12.15
C ALA A 47 -4.90 7.22 12.44
N SER A 48 -5.20 6.86 13.70
CA SER A 48 -5.61 5.49 14.06
C SER A 48 -6.72 5.48 15.10
N ASN A 49 -7.62 4.51 15.04
CA ASN A 49 -8.60 4.29 16.13
C ASN A 49 -8.00 3.58 17.35
N ASP A 50 -6.74 3.12 17.27
CA ASP A 50 -6.03 2.39 18.33
C ASP A 50 -4.55 2.83 18.39
N LEU A 51 -4.32 4.04 18.88
CA LEU A 51 -2.97 4.54 19.16
C LEU A 51 -2.32 3.88 20.38
N GLU A 52 -3.13 3.42 21.34
CA GLU A 52 -2.67 2.85 22.62
C GLU A 52 -1.97 1.51 22.46
N SER A 53 -2.26 0.77 21.38
CA SER A 53 -1.61 -0.51 21.09
C SER A 53 -0.08 -0.45 20.96
N ASN A 54 0.55 0.74 20.98
CA ASN A 54 1.95 0.94 20.63
C ASN A 54 2.27 0.10 19.37
N SER A 55 1.44 0.25 18.35
CA SER A 55 1.65 -0.41 17.07
C SER A 55 1.35 0.57 15.95
N ALA A 56 1.99 1.75 16.03
CA ALA A 56 2.15 2.57 14.86
C ALA A 56 3.13 1.83 13.92
N ALA A 57 2.63 1.44 12.75
CA ALA A 57 3.39 0.81 11.70
C ALA A 57 3.66 1.86 10.61
N PHE A 58 4.92 2.05 10.22
CA PHE A 58 5.29 3.07 9.24
C PHE A 58 5.99 2.43 8.05
N ILE A 59 5.53 2.70 6.83
CA ILE A 59 6.24 2.28 5.62
C ILE A 59 7.42 3.22 5.39
N HIS A 60 8.64 2.67 5.34
CA HIS A 60 9.84 3.44 4.97
C HIS A 60 10.34 3.14 3.56
N SER A 61 10.08 1.93 3.07
CA SER A 61 10.45 1.53 1.73
C SER A 61 9.47 0.50 1.20
N ILE A 62 9.29 0.52 -0.11
CA ILE A 62 8.51 -0.47 -0.83
C ILE A 62 9.44 -1.09 -1.88
N ASP A 63 9.52 -2.41 -1.89
CA ASP A 63 10.19 -3.15 -2.95
C ASP A 63 9.21 -4.05 -3.70
N VAL A 64 9.64 -4.55 -4.85
CA VAL A 64 8.89 -5.54 -5.63
C VAL A 64 9.61 -6.87 -5.60
N LYS A 65 8.87 -7.95 -5.37
CA LYS A 65 9.38 -9.32 -5.52
C LYS A 65 8.41 -10.16 -6.33
N VAL A 66 8.82 -10.49 -7.54
CA VAL A 66 8.06 -11.29 -8.51
C VAL A 66 6.69 -10.65 -8.80
N ASN A 67 5.66 -10.99 -8.01
CA ASN A 67 4.27 -10.56 -8.19
C ASN A 67 3.69 -9.88 -6.92
N SER A 68 4.54 -9.45 -5.99
CA SER A 68 4.09 -8.90 -4.71
C SER A 68 4.95 -7.70 -4.31
N LEU A 69 4.35 -6.77 -3.60
CA LEU A 69 5.09 -5.71 -2.94
C LEU A 69 5.66 -6.23 -1.62
N ILE A 70 6.80 -5.71 -1.22
CA ILE A 70 7.37 -5.86 0.11
C ILE A 70 7.35 -4.48 0.74
N PHE A 71 6.55 -4.33 1.78
CA PHE A 71 6.55 -3.12 2.60
C PHE A 71 7.52 -3.30 3.76
N TYR A 72 8.48 -2.40 3.90
CA TYR A 72 9.37 -2.36 5.05
C TYR A 72 8.75 -1.44 6.09
N PHE A 73 8.03 -2.04 7.03
CA PHE A 73 7.41 -1.34 8.13
C PHE A 73 8.39 -1.15 9.27
N THR A 74 8.30 -0.03 9.99
CA THR A 74 8.79 0.03 11.37
C THR A 74 7.61 -0.02 12.31
N LEU A 75 7.65 -0.97 13.25
CA LEU A 75 6.66 -1.12 14.31
C LEU A 75 7.21 -0.49 15.59
N ARG A 76 6.46 0.44 16.18
CA ARG A 76 6.85 1.06 17.44
C ARG A 76 6.09 0.48 18.62
N THR A 77 6.66 -0.49 19.34
CA THR A 77 6.04 -1.14 20.50
C THR A 77 6.77 -0.80 21.80
N ASN A 78 6.03 -0.32 22.81
CA ASN A 78 6.57 0.10 24.11
C ASN A 78 7.76 1.08 24.03
N GLY A 79 7.75 1.95 23.01
CA GLY A 79 8.83 2.92 22.76
C GLY A 79 9.99 2.38 21.95
N GLU A 80 10.07 1.07 21.70
CA GLU A 80 11.08 0.44 20.85
C GLU A 80 10.62 0.33 19.40
N CYS A 81 11.53 0.52 18.46
CA CYS A 81 11.27 0.47 17.03
C CYS A 81 11.88 -0.80 16.44
N LYS A 82 11.07 -1.58 15.72
CA LYS A 82 11.50 -2.80 15.04
C LYS A 82 11.09 -2.77 13.58
N GLN A 83 12.06 -2.91 12.68
CA GLN A 83 11.79 -3.06 11.27
C GLN A 83 11.28 -4.48 10.96
N VAL A 84 10.24 -4.57 10.14
CA VAL A 84 9.67 -5.83 9.65
C VAL A 84 9.37 -5.73 8.16
N ALA A 85 9.75 -6.76 7.41
CA ALA A 85 9.37 -6.89 6.01
C ALA A 85 8.02 -7.60 5.91
N VAL A 86 7.03 -6.94 5.31
CA VAL A 86 5.67 -7.45 5.16
C VAL A 86 5.36 -7.61 3.67
N PHE A 87 5.12 -8.86 3.28
CA PHE A 87 4.70 -9.18 1.92
C PHE A 87 3.25 -8.77 1.70
N ALA A 88 2.99 -8.14 0.57
CA ALA A 88 1.67 -7.70 0.16
C ALA A 88 1.28 -8.32 -1.18
N ASN A 89 0.28 -9.17 -1.13
CA ASN A 89 -0.32 -9.74 -2.32
C ASN A 89 -1.35 -8.73 -2.85
N LYS A 90 -1.20 -8.31 -4.10
CA LYS A 90 -2.22 -7.48 -4.75
C LYS A 90 -3.52 -8.29 -4.86
N LEU A 91 -4.62 -7.65 -4.45
CA LEU A 91 -5.98 -8.14 -4.67
C LEU A 91 -6.57 -7.41 -5.89
N GLU A 92 -7.89 -7.25 -5.94
CA GLU A 92 -8.55 -6.42 -6.94
C GLU A 92 -8.42 -4.93 -6.61
N ASN A 93 -8.42 -4.10 -7.66
CA ASN A 93 -8.39 -2.64 -7.60
C ASN A 93 -7.17 -2.09 -6.82
N ASN A 94 -7.42 -1.28 -5.80
CA ASN A 94 -6.42 -0.59 -4.98
C ASN A 94 -6.05 -1.34 -3.69
N LYS A 95 -6.43 -2.62 -3.57
CA LYS A 95 -6.31 -3.38 -2.32
C LYS A 95 -5.12 -4.34 -2.31
N TYR A 96 -4.49 -4.46 -1.17
CA TYR A 96 -3.38 -5.36 -0.91
C TYR A 96 -3.61 -6.14 0.38
N LYS A 97 -3.46 -7.46 0.29
CA LYS A 97 -3.49 -8.37 1.44
C LYS A 97 -2.10 -8.45 2.05
N LEU A 98 -1.94 -7.95 3.27
CA LEU A 98 -0.65 -8.02 3.98
C LEU A 98 -0.50 -9.36 4.70
N ARG A 99 0.68 -9.98 4.56
CA ARG A 99 1.06 -11.21 5.27
C ARG A 99 1.65 -10.86 6.64
N TYR A 100 0.76 -10.45 7.55
CA TYR A 100 1.07 -10.10 8.94
C TYR A 100 -0.05 -10.63 9.85
N PRO A 101 0.17 -10.92 11.16
CA PRO A 101 -0.85 -11.46 12.04
C PRO A 101 -2.19 -10.70 12.01
N GLY A 102 -3.27 -11.46 11.93
CA GLY A 102 -4.63 -10.93 11.75
C GLY A 102 -5.04 -10.78 10.29
N ASN A 103 -6.24 -10.23 10.08
CA ASN A 103 -6.74 -9.90 8.76
C ASN A 103 -6.32 -8.47 8.38
N ASN A 104 -5.10 -8.33 7.84
CA ASN A 104 -4.57 -7.06 7.38
C ASN A 104 -4.93 -6.78 5.92
N ILE A 105 -5.54 -5.63 5.62
CA ILE A 105 -5.81 -5.14 4.26
C ILE A 105 -5.32 -3.68 4.18
N LEU A 106 -4.52 -3.38 3.16
CA LEU A 106 -4.09 -2.03 2.81
C LEU A 106 -4.81 -1.58 1.55
N TYR A 107 -5.24 -0.32 1.53
CA TYR A 107 -5.94 0.33 0.43
C TYR A 107 -5.11 1.54 0.01
N VAL A 108 -4.73 1.60 -1.26
CA VAL A 108 -4.11 2.80 -1.85
C VAL A 108 -5.24 3.72 -2.29
N GLU A 109 -5.64 4.65 -1.43
CA GLU A 109 -6.84 5.48 -1.65
C GLU A 109 -6.56 6.61 -2.65
N ASP A 110 -5.40 7.25 -2.55
CA ASP A 110 -4.95 8.26 -3.51
C ASP A 110 -3.42 8.30 -3.53
N ALA A 111 -2.83 8.59 -4.69
CA ALA A 111 -1.38 8.69 -4.79
C ALA A 111 -0.93 9.43 -6.05
N ASP A 112 0.13 10.21 -5.89
CA ASP A 112 1.07 10.52 -6.96
C ASP A 112 2.38 9.78 -6.62
N PRO A 113 2.75 8.73 -7.37
CA PRO A 113 3.93 7.92 -7.07
C PRO A 113 5.26 8.69 -6.96
N ASN A 114 5.33 9.90 -7.50
CA ASN A 114 6.51 10.77 -7.43
C ASN A 114 6.49 11.76 -6.26
N ASP A 115 5.37 11.84 -5.53
CA ASP A 115 5.14 12.93 -4.58
C ASP A 115 4.53 12.45 -3.26
N TYR A 116 3.33 11.86 -3.29
CA TYR A 116 2.61 11.44 -2.09
C TYR A 116 1.91 10.08 -2.23
N LEU A 117 1.69 9.44 -1.09
CA LEU A 117 0.92 8.20 -0.99
C LEU A 117 -0.03 8.31 0.21
N LEU A 118 -1.33 8.20 -0.05
CA LEU A 118 -2.39 8.21 0.95
C LEU A 118 -3.02 6.82 1.01
N ILE A 119 -2.89 6.17 2.16
CA ILE A 119 -3.38 4.81 2.36
C ILE A 119 -4.36 4.72 3.53
N TYR A 120 -5.25 3.75 3.42
CA TYR A 120 -6.09 3.28 4.51
C TYR A 120 -5.69 1.84 4.84
N THR A 121 -5.65 1.48 6.12
CA THR A 121 -5.29 0.15 6.59
C THR A 121 -6.36 -0.38 7.54
N THR A 122 -6.65 -1.67 7.45
CA THR A 122 -7.47 -2.39 8.43
C THR A 122 -6.72 -3.61 8.94
N ASN A 123 -6.81 -3.86 10.24
CA ASN A 123 -6.37 -5.09 10.87
C ASN A 123 -7.50 -5.63 11.74
N LYS A 124 -7.88 -6.89 11.53
CA LYS A 124 -8.86 -7.58 12.39
C LYS A 124 -8.22 -8.77 13.09
N ILE A 125 -8.22 -8.75 14.42
CA ILE A 125 -7.71 -9.84 15.28
C ILE A 125 -8.77 -10.11 16.35
N HIS A 126 -9.18 -11.37 16.50
CA HIS A 126 -10.14 -11.81 17.53
C HIS A 126 -11.41 -10.92 17.64
N GLY A 127 -11.93 -10.44 16.51
CA GLY A 127 -13.12 -9.58 16.47
C GLY A 127 -12.88 -8.09 16.71
N LYS A 128 -11.72 -7.68 17.23
CA LYS A 128 -11.29 -6.28 17.32
C LYS A 128 -10.78 -5.82 15.95
N GLU A 129 -11.21 -4.63 15.52
CA GLU A 129 -10.77 -3.99 14.27
C GLU A 129 -9.98 -2.71 14.58
N THR A 130 -8.74 -2.66 14.11
CA THR A 130 -7.89 -1.48 14.08
C THR A 130 -7.89 -0.89 12.67
N LYS A 131 -7.98 0.43 12.59
CA LYS A 131 -8.05 1.21 11.36
C LYS A 131 -6.99 2.29 11.38
N GLY A 132 -6.28 2.46 10.27
CA GLY A 132 -5.27 3.50 10.08
C GLY A 132 -5.52 4.29 8.80
N VAL A 133 -5.26 5.59 8.84
CA VAL A 133 -5.08 6.43 7.64
C VAL A 133 -3.69 7.03 7.71
N GLU A 134 -2.93 6.92 6.64
CA GLU A 134 -1.50 7.21 6.65
C GLU A 134 -1.14 8.01 5.40
N LEU A 135 -0.43 9.13 5.60
CA LEU A 135 0.05 9.99 4.54
C LEU A 135 1.57 9.95 4.49
N TYR A 136 2.11 9.71 3.30
CA TYR A 136 3.53 9.62 3.02
C TYR A 136 3.94 10.62 1.94
N SER A 137 5.23 10.98 1.93
CA SER A 137 5.86 11.74 0.85
C SER A 137 7.14 11.06 0.36
N ARG A 138 7.55 11.40 -0.87
CA ARG A 138 8.90 11.11 -1.38
C ARG A 138 9.98 12.00 -0.76
N GLN A 139 9.62 13.11 -0.13
CA GLN A 139 10.53 14.05 0.52
C GLN A 139 10.33 14.06 2.04
N LYS A 140 11.44 14.16 2.78
CA LYS A 140 11.40 14.12 4.25
C LYS A 140 10.92 15.46 4.81
N GLY A 141 10.00 15.42 5.76
CA GLY A 141 9.65 16.55 6.63
C GLY A 141 8.78 17.64 5.98
N GLU A 142 8.37 17.46 4.72
CA GLU A 142 7.55 18.44 4.01
C GLU A 142 6.15 17.90 3.73
N ILE A 143 5.13 18.67 4.14
CA ILE A 143 3.76 18.41 3.71
C ILE A 143 3.64 18.90 2.27
N VAL A 144 3.66 17.93 1.36
CA VAL A 144 3.53 18.04 -0.09
C VAL A 144 2.60 19.17 -0.55
N ASN A 145 1.36 19.18 -0.04
CA ASN A 145 0.32 20.12 -0.46
C ASN A 145 -0.81 20.18 0.60
N GLN A 146 -1.34 21.39 0.86
CA GLN A 146 -2.49 21.60 1.76
C GLN A 146 -3.76 20.87 1.31
N GLU A 147 -3.97 20.71 0.00
CA GLU A 147 -5.10 19.95 -0.54
C GLU A 147 -5.01 18.46 -0.15
N ILE A 148 -3.80 17.89 -0.24
CA ILE A 148 -3.55 16.49 0.16
C ILE A 148 -3.73 16.32 1.67
N LYS A 149 -3.30 17.30 2.47
CA LYS A 149 -3.59 17.32 3.90
C LYS A 149 -5.09 17.35 4.19
N LYS A 150 -5.87 18.13 3.42
CA LYS A 150 -7.33 18.18 3.54
C LYS A 150 -7.98 16.83 3.18
N LYS A 151 -7.50 16.15 2.13
CA LYS A 151 -7.94 14.78 1.79
C LYS A 151 -7.69 13.80 2.94
N PHE A 152 -6.48 13.83 3.52
CA PHE A 152 -6.18 13.04 4.72
C PHE A 152 -7.16 13.35 5.87
N GLU A 153 -7.44 14.63 6.12
CA GLU A 153 -8.36 15.04 7.18
C GLU A 153 -9.80 14.59 6.97
N GLU A 154 -10.29 14.65 5.74
CA GLU A 154 -11.63 14.19 5.36
C GLU A 154 -11.72 12.66 5.48
N MET A 155 -10.66 11.95 5.09
CA MET A 155 -10.59 10.50 5.08
C MET A 155 -10.60 9.89 6.48
N TYR A 156 -9.76 10.34 7.40
CA TYR A 156 -9.78 9.75 8.75
C TYR A 156 -11.12 10.03 9.45
N LYS A 157 -11.76 11.18 9.20
CA LYS A 157 -13.09 11.51 9.72
C LYS A 157 -14.16 10.58 9.14
N SER A 158 -14.13 10.31 7.84
CA SER A 158 -15.11 9.43 7.18
C SER A 158 -15.01 7.98 7.69
N TYR A 159 -13.81 7.54 8.10
CA TYR A 159 -13.60 6.23 8.74
C TYR A 159 -13.86 6.23 10.25
N GLY A 160 -14.32 7.33 10.83
CA GLY A 160 -14.69 7.44 12.25
C GLY A 160 -13.50 7.55 13.20
N ILE A 161 -12.31 7.89 12.69
CA ILE A 161 -11.13 8.17 13.51
C ILE A 161 -11.24 9.62 14.01
N LYS A 162 -10.91 9.83 15.28
CA LYS A 162 -11.00 11.17 15.90
C LYS A 162 -9.69 11.95 15.70
N LYS A 163 -9.78 13.27 15.64
CA LYS A 163 -8.64 14.17 15.37
C LYS A 163 -7.56 14.07 16.45
N GLU A 164 -7.95 13.85 17.70
CA GLU A 164 -7.04 13.61 18.83
C GLU A 164 -6.15 12.38 18.64
N ASN A 165 -6.54 11.46 17.74
CA ASN A 165 -5.76 10.28 17.42
C ASN A 165 -4.88 10.44 16.17
N VAL A 166 -4.53 11.67 15.81
CA VAL A 166 -3.62 11.98 14.72
C VAL A 166 -2.22 12.26 15.27
N LEU A 167 -1.23 11.55 14.73
CA LEU A 167 0.19 11.76 14.98
C LEU A 167 0.81 12.55 13.80
N ASP A 168 1.54 13.61 14.14
CA ASP A 168 2.34 14.40 13.19
C ASP A 168 3.80 13.94 13.26
N LEU A 169 4.29 13.38 12.15
CA LEU A 169 5.61 12.78 12.01
C LEU A 169 6.56 13.66 11.20
N THR A 170 6.13 14.84 10.76
CA THR A 170 6.91 15.73 9.89
C THR A 170 8.21 16.22 10.56
N LYS A 171 8.18 16.44 11.87
CA LYS A 171 9.32 16.97 12.63
C LYS A 171 10.14 15.90 13.33
N THR A 172 9.48 14.84 13.79
CA THR A 172 10.10 13.77 14.56
C THR A 172 9.36 12.49 14.29
N ASP A 173 9.98 11.63 13.49
CA ASP A 173 9.65 10.21 13.48
C ASP A 173 10.49 9.53 14.58
N PRO A 174 9.85 9.02 15.65
CA PRO A 174 10.55 8.38 16.77
C PRO A 174 11.35 7.14 16.35
N CYS A 175 11.05 6.56 15.18
CA CYS A 175 11.68 5.36 14.66
C CYS A 175 12.68 5.62 13.53
N GLU A 176 12.85 6.87 13.10
CA GLU A 176 13.77 7.21 12.02
C GLU A 176 15.25 6.88 12.35
N ARG A 177 15.65 7.02 13.62
CA ARG A 177 17.03 6.72 14.08
C ARG A 177 17.41 5.24 14.01
N SER A 178 16.47 4.33 13.71
CA SER A 178 16.74 2.89 13.57
C SER A 178 17.09 2.46 12.15
N LEU A 179 17.16 3.41 11.21
CA LEU A 179 17.44 3.18 9.78
C LEU A 179 18.85 3.65 9.35
N GLU A 180 19.65 4.18 10.28
CA GLU A 180 21.08 4.49 10.11
C GLU A 180 21.95 3.35 10.66
#